data_AF-A0A131Y3R9-F1
#
_entry.id   AF-A0A131Y3R9-F1
#
_cell.length_a   1.000
_cell.length_b   1.000
_cell.length_c   1.000
_cell.angle_alpha   90.00
_cell.angle_beta   90.00
_cell.angle_gamma   90.00
#
_symmetry.space_group_name_H-M   'P 1'
#
loop_
_entity.id
_entity.type
_entity.pdbx_description
1 polymer ?
#
loop_
_entity_poly.entity_id
_entity_poly.type
_entity_poly.pdbx_seq_one_letter_code
_entity_poly.pdbx_strand_id
1 'polypeptide(L)'
;IHTCSADIILGTETWLSSNIEDSELTLSDCFSIYRKDRYGSRGGGVMIAVRNCIPSSFIPVDSALEILWVTIGMGFQRCLLGVCYRPPDSRADFIDNLTETVDNVQSKFPNMPIFLAGDFNYPGIDWATNEVLRNCPNKSECLKFF
;
A
#
# COMPACT_ATOMS: atom_id res chain seq x y z
N ILE A 1 -11.25 -14.78 6.43
CA ILE A 1 -10.77 -13.74 7.38
C ILE A 1 -11.23 -14.00 8.81
N HIS A 2 -12.42 -14.59 9.05
CA HIS A 2 -12.87 -15.03 10.40
C HIS A 2 -11.96 -16.03 11.15
N THR A 3 -10.91 -16.55 10.51
CA THR A 3 -9.93 -17.47 11.11
C THR A 3 -8.60 -16.79 11.50
N CYS A 4 -8.37 -15.54 11.11
CA CYS A 4 -7.17 -14.78 11.47
C CYS A 4 -7.52 -13.67 12.45
N SER A 5 -6.86 -13.63 13.60
CA SER A 5 -6.97 -12.57 14.61
C SER A 5 -6.24 -11.28 14.21
N ALA A 6 -6.26 -10.92 12.93
CA ALA A 6 -5.52 -9.78 12.40
C ALA A 6 -6.10 -8.45 12.92
N ASP A 7 -5.22 -7.50 13.27
CA ASP A 7 -5.61 -6.15 13.68
C ASP A 7 -5.52 -5.15 12.51
N ILE A 8 -4.68 -5.45 11.53
CA ILE A 8 -4.45 -4.65 10.33
C ILE A 8 -4.38 -5.59 9.14
N ILE A 9 -5.08 -5.25 8.05
CA ILE A 9 -5.07 -5.99 6.79
C ILE A 9 -4.64 -5.02 5.68
N LEU A 10 -3.63 -5.42 4.91
CA LEU A 10 -3.20 -4.72 3.70
C LEU A 10 -3.63 -5.57 2.51
N GLY A 11 -4.42 -5.00 1.62
CA GLY A 11 -4.91 -5.63 0.41
C GLY A 11 -4.38 -4.95 -0.84
N THR A 12 -3.87 -5.75 -1.77
CA THR A 12 -3.62 -5.37 -3.17
C THR A 12 -4.52 -6.20 -4.07
N GLU A 13 -4.80 -5.71 -5.27
CA GLU A 13 -5.74 -6.36 -6.19
C GLU A 13 -7.08 -6.67 -5.52
N THR A 14 -7.69 -5.65 -4.91
CA THR A 14 -8.97 -5.81 -4.22
C THR A 14 -10.11 -6.07 -5.20
N TRP A 15 -9.97 -5.60 -6.45
CA TRP A 15 -10.98 -5.69 -7.51
C TRP A 15 -12.31 -5.05 -7.09
N LEU A 16 -12.25 -4.16 -6.09
CA LEU A 16 -13.37 -3.37 -5.63
C LEU A 16 -13.61 -2.22 -6.60
N SER A 17 -14.86 -1.80 -6.68
CA SER A 17 -15.29 -0.67 -7.49
C SER A 17 -16.19 0.22 -6.65
N SER A 18 -16.38 1.47 -7.08
CA SER A 18 -17.28 2.43 -6.42
C SER A 18 -18.74 1.96 -6.30
N ASN A 19 -19.10 0.86 -6.97
CA ASN A 19 -20.42 0.23 -6.87
C ASN A 19 -20.52 -0.78 -5.71
N ILE A 20 -19.41 -1.07 -5.04
CA ILE A 20 -19.35 -1.92 -3.85
C ILE A 20 -19.14 -1.00 -2.66
N GLU A 21 -20.16 -0.87 -1.83
CA GLU A 21 -20.11 -0.07 -0.61
C GLU A 21 -19.20 -0.76 0.42
N ASP A 22 -18.55 0.01 1.27
CA ASP A 22 -17.72 -0.57 2.33
C ASP A 22 -18.57 -1.45 3.24
N SER A 23 -19.84 -1.12 3.49
CA SER A 23 -20.77 -1.93 4.27
C SER A 23 -21.05 -3.32 3.67
N GLU A 24 -20.81 -3.51 2.37
CA GLU A 24 -20.91 -4.83 1.73
C GLU A 24 -19.67 -5.70 1.98
N LEU A 25 -18.58 -5.09 2.44
CA LEU A 25 -17.42 -5.81 2.93
C LEU A 25 -17.75 -6.33 4.34
N THR A 26 -17.77 -7.65 4.48
CA THR A 26 -17.94 -8.37 5.77
C THR A 26 -16.95 -7.99 6.89
N LEU A 27 -16.00 -7.08 6.62
CA LEU A 27 -15.01 -6.56 7.56
C LEU A 27 -15.45 -5.27 8.26
N SER A 28 -16.39 -4.51 7.67
CA SER A 28 -16.71 -3.15 8.12
C SER A 28 -17.30 -3.05 9.53
N ASP A 29 -17.87 -4.14 10.04
CA ASP A 29 -18.39 -4.19 11.42
C ASP A 29 -17.26 -4.09 12.47
N CYS A 30 -16.03 -4.48 12.11
CA CYS A 30 -14.90 -4.56 13.04
C CYS A 30 -13.70 -3.69 12.62
N PHE A 31 -13.70 -3.15 11.41
CA PHE A 31 -12.57 -2.44 10.83
C PHE A 31 -12.98 -1.11 10.19
N SER A 32 -12.15 -0.09 10.40
CA SER A 32 -12.10 1.11 9.60
C SER A 32 -11.44 0.76 8.28
N ILE A 33 -12.17 0.88 7.18
CA ILE A 33 -11.68 0.57 5.84
C ILE A 33 -11.25 1.86 5.15
N TYR A 34 -10.05 1.83 4.58
CA TYR A 34 -9.51 2.84 3.70
C TYR A 34 -9.17 2.15 2.38
N ARG A 35 -9.59 2.69 1.24
CA ARG A 35 -9.32 2.07 -0.06
C ARG A 35 -9.10 3.08 -1.16
N LYS A 36 -8.39 2.66 -2.20
CA LYS A 36 -8.23 3.37 -3.47
C LYS A 36 -8.53 2.37 -4.58
N ASP A 37 -9.68 2.53 -5.21
CA ASP A 37 -10.13 1.65 -6.29
C ASP A 37 -9.53 2.09 -7.63
N ARG A 38 -9.26 1.12 -8.51
CA ARG A 38 -8.87 1.40 -9.89
C ARG A 38 -10.13 1.65 -10.74
N TYR A 39 -10.26 2.85 -11.28
CA TYR A 39 -11.39 3.16 -12.16
C TYR A 39 -11.15 2.63 -13.59
N GLY A 40 -12.20 2.11 -14.21
CA GLY A 40 -12.22 1.82 -15.66
C GLY A 40 -11.44 0.57 -16.12
N SER A 41 -11.03 -0.32 -15.22
CA SER A 41 -10.34 -1.56 -15.60
C SER A 41 -10.87 -2.78 -14.83
N ARG A 42 -10.67 -3.99 -15.37
CA ARG A 42 -10.90 -5.24 -14.63
C ARG A 42 -9.67 -5.56 -13.77
N GLY A 43 -9.72 -5.19 -12.49
CA GLY A 43 -8.70 -5.53 -11.50
C GLY A 43 -7.93 -4.32 -10.95
N GLY A 44 -7.00 -4.58 -10.04
CA GLY A 44 -6.24 -3.56 -9.30
C GLY A 44 -6.94 -3.09 -8.03
N GLY A 45 -6.51 -1.93 -7.54
CA GLY A 45 -7.01 -1.34 -6.30
C GLY A 45 -6.27 -1.81 -5.07
N VAL A 46 -6.24 -0.96 -4.05
CA VAL A 46 -5.57 -1.21 -2.77
C VAL A 46 -6.47 -0.85 -1.59
N MET A 47 -6.27 -1.54 -0.46
CA MET A 47 -7.04 -1.34 0.76
C MET A 47 -6.17 -1.49 2.01
N ILE A 48 -6.44 -0.67 3.01
CA ILE A 48 -5.99 -0.84 4.39
C ILE A 48 -7.24 -0.96 5.26
N ALA A 49 -7.41 -2.09 5.95
CA ALA A 49 -8.42 -2.24 6.98
C ALA A 49 -7.74 -2.26 8.35
N VAL A 50 -8.16 -1.36 9.24
CA VAL A 50 -7.61 -1.22 10.60
C VAL A 50 -8.70 -1.51 11.62
N ARG A 51 -8.46 -2.39 12.59
CA ARG A 51 -9.46 -2.74 13.60
C ARG A 51 -9.95 -1.47 14.33
N ASN A 52 -11.25 -1.35 14.56
CA ASN A 52 -11.89 -0.13 15.09
C ASN A 52 -11.31 0.36 16.44
N CYS A 53 -10.74 -0.53 17.24
CA CYS A 53 -10.10 -0.16 18.51
C CYS A 53 -8.71 0.49 18.35
N ILE A 54 -8.15 0.51 17.14
CA ILE A 54 -6.87 1.14 16.82
C ILE A 54 -7.14 2.50 16.19
N PRO A 55 -6.68 3.61 16.80
CA PRO A 55 -6.79 4.93 16.21
C PRO A 55 -6.11 4.96 14.85
N SER A 56 -6.84 5.36 13.81
CA SER A 56 -6.32 5.49 12.46
C SER A 56 -6.93 6.66 11.72
N SER A 57 -6.18 7.22 10.77
CA SER A 57 -6.66 8.33 9.93
C SER A 57 -6.00 8.27 8.56
N PHE A 58 -6.81 8.48 7.52
CA PHE A 58 -6.37 8.61 6.14
C PHE A 58 -5.40 9.78 5.95
N ILE A 59 -4.39 9.60 5.11
CA ILE A 59 -3.47 10.63 4.66
C ILE A 59 -3.68 10.86 3.16
N PRO A 60 -4.23 12.03 2.75
CA PRO A 60 -4.39 12.33 1.35
C PRO A 60 -3.03 12.52 0.67
N VAL A 61 -2.80 11.73 -0.38
CA VAL A 61 -1.64 11.80 -1.26
C VAL A 61 -2.14 11.91 -2.68
N ASP A 62 -1.70 12.96 -3.38
CA ASP A 62 -1.95 13.12 -4.81
C ASP A 62 -0.90 12.29 -5.55
N SER A 63 -1.33 11.16 -6.10
CA SER A 63 -0.45 10.24 -6.83
C SER A 63 -1.27 9.42 -7.81
N ALA A 64 -0.72 9.23 -9.01
CA ALA A 64 -1.26 8.30 -10.00
C ALA A 64 -1.03 6.83 -9.62
N LEU A 65 -0.13 6.54 -8.67
CA LEU A 65 0.14 5.19 -8.21
C LEU A 65 -1.05 4.60 -7.44
N GLU A 66 -1.15 3.27 -7.44
CA GLU A 66 -2.07 2.57 -6.56
C GLU A 66 -1.47 2.47 -5.17
N ILE A 67 -1.52 3.60 -4.47
CA ILE A 67 -0.94 3.76 -3.15
C ILE A 67 -1.94 4.44 -2.22
N LEU A 68 -1.95 3.98 -0.98
CA LEU A 68 -2.82 4.47 0.07
C LEU A 68 -2.01 4.57 1.36
N TRP A 69 -2.18 5.69 2.08
CA TRP A 69 -1.47 5.98 3.33
C TRP A 69 -2.45 6.27 4.45
N VAL A 70 -2.16 5.73 5.63
CA VAL A 70 -2.88 6.03 6.88
C VAL A 70 -1.89 6.25 8.02
N THR A 71 -2.28 7.05 9.00
CA THR A 71 -1.67 7.01 10.33
C THR A 71 -2.33 5.91 11.15
N ILE A 72 -1.54 5.22 11.99
CA ILE A 72 -2.04 4.27 12.98
C ILE A 72 -1.43 4.56 14.36
N GLY A 73 -2.21 4.34 15.43
CA GLY A 73 -1.74 4.38 16.81
C GLY A 73 -1.21 3.02 17.27
N MET A 74 0.00 2.98 17.81
CA MET A 74 0.65 1.80 18.39
C MET A 74 1.10 2.13 19.82
N GLY A 75 0.18 2.00 20.78
CA GLY A 75 0.45 2.39 22.17
C GLY A 75 0.74 3.89 22.30
N PHE A 76 1.95 4.24 22.75
CA PHE A 76 2.38 5.64 22.93
C PHE A 76 2.99 6.26 21.66
N GLN A 77 3.05 5.52 20.55
CA GLN A 77 3.64 5.97 19.30
C GLN A 77 2.62 5.96 18.17
N ARG A 78 2.81 6.82 17.17
CA ARG A 78 2.09 6.74 15.90
C ARG A 78 3.04 6.32 14.79
N CYS A 79 2.51 5.58 13.83
CA CYS A 79 3.23 5.12 12.65
C CYS A 79 2.48 5.51 11.37
N LEU A 80 3.22 5.62 10.28
CA LEU A 80 2.71 5.75 8.93
C LEU A 80 2.63 4.35 8.33
N LEU A 81 1.46 3.99 7.80
CA LEU A 81 1.22 2.71 7.16
C LEU A 81 0.77 2.95 5.72
N GLY A 82 1.55 2.43 4.79
CA GLY A 82 1.31 2.51 3.35
C GLY A 82 1.06 1.13 2.76
N VAL A 83 0.11 1.04 1.85
CA VAL A 83 -0.04 -0.10 0.92
C VAL A 83 0.16 0.39 -0.50
N CYS A 84 0.93 -0.36 -1.30
CA CYS A 84 1.17 -0.03 -2.70
C CYS A 84 1.01 -1.27 -3.59
N TYR A 85 0.39 -1.09 -4.76
CA TYR A 85 0.39 -2.07 -5.83
C TYR A 85 1.04 -1.51 -7.08
N ARG A 86 1.98 -2.25 -7.66
CA ARG A 86 2.55 -1.97 -8.98
C ARG A 86 1.92 -2.90 -10.02
N PRO A 87 1.03 -2.41 -10.90
CA PRO A 87 0.58 -3.23 -12.02
C PRO A 87 1.75 -3.67 -12.93
N PRO A 88 1.70 -4.86 -13.56
CA PRO A 88 2.82 -5.42 -14.34
C PRO A 88 3.31 -4.51 -15.46
N ASP A 89 2.40 -3.74 -16.07
CA ASP A 89 2.64 -2.80 -17.17
C ASP A 89 3.00 -1.38 -16.71
N SER A 90 3.37 -1.22 -15.43
CA SER A 90 3.82 0.06 -14.88
C SER A 90 5.04 0.61 -15.62
N ARG A 91 5.06 1.93 -15.74
CA ARG A 91 6.13 2.70 -16.36
C ARG A 91 7.39 2.68 -15.49
N ALA A 92 8.54 2.92 -16.13
CA ALA A 92 9.85 2.96 -15.47
C ALA A 92 10.03 4.10 -14.46
N ASP A 93 9.14 5.10 -14.47
CA ASP A 93 9.08 6.20 -13.51
C ASP A 93 8.36 5.80 -12.19
N PHE A 94 7.89 4.56 -12.07
CA PHE A 94 7.16 4.07 -10.89
C PHE A 94 7.94 4.30 -9.58
N ILE A 95 9.23 3.97 -9.53
CA ILE A 95 10.02 4.12 -8.31
C ILE A 95 10.25 5.58 -7.94
N ASP A 96 10.45 6.44 -8.94
CA ASP A 96 10.64 7.87 -8.68
C ASP A 96 9.34 8.47 -8.09
N ASN A 97 8.19 8.10 -8.65
CA ASN A 97 6.87 8.46 -8.11
C ASN A 97 6.63 7.86 -6.71
N LEU A 98 7.07 6.62 -6.45
CA LEU A 98 6.92 5.98 -5.15
C LEU A 98 7.74 6.72 -4.09
N THR A 99 9.01 7.01 -4.38
CA THR A 99 9.89 7.79 -3.50
C THR A 99 9.29 9.16 -3.21
N GLU A 100 8.76 9.85 -4.21
CA GLU A 100 8.08 11.13 -4.01
C GLU A 100 6.89 11.01 -3.02
N THR A 101 6.08 9.97 -3.12
CA THR A 101 4.98 9.76 -2.16
C THR A 101 5.48 9.50 -0.75
N VAL A 102 6.57 8.75 -0.58
CA VAL A 102 7.18 8.47 0.72
C VAL A 102 7.73 9.77 1.33
N ASP A 103 8.50 10.53 0.56
CA ASP A 103 9.09 11.80 0.98
C ASP A 103 8.03 12.82 1.38
N ASN A 104 6.94 12.90 0.62
CA ASN A 104 5.80 13.78 0.90
C ASN A 104 5.12 13.44 2.23
N VAL A 105 4.92 12.16 2.53
CA VAL A 105 4.30 11.72 3.79
C VAL A 105 5.29 11.91 4.95
N GLN A 106 6.56 11.55 4.77
CA GLN A 106 7.60 11.74 5.79
C GLN A 106 7.79 13.21 6.17
N SER A 107 7.74 14.11 5.18
CA SER A 107 7.86 15.57 5.40
C SER A 107 6.67 16.13 6.20
N LYS A 108 5.46 15.59 5.99
CA LYS A 108 4.26 15.99 6.74
C LYS A 108 4.24 15.44 8.18
N PHE A 109 4.86 14.28 8.39
CA PHE A 109 4.85 13.56 9.67
C PHE A 109 6.28 13.21 10.10
N PRO A 110 7.10 14.22 10.46
CA PRO A 110 8.50 13.99 10.77
C PRO A 110 8.65 13.06 11.98
N ASN A 111 9.65 12.19 11.93
CA ASN A 111 9.99 11.21 12.98
C ASN A 111 8.96 10.10 13.23
N MET A 112 7.87 10.02 12.47
CA MET A 112 6.97 8.87 12.52
C MET A 112 7.59 7.70 11.72
N PRO A 113 7.69 6.47 12.28
CA PRO A 113 8.14 5.31 11.53
C PRO A 113 7.21 5.02 10.36
N ILE A 114 7.79 4.58 9.24
CA ILE A 114 7.07 4.18 8.03
C ILE A 114 7.09 2.67 7.90
N PHE A 115 5.91 2.10 7.71
CA PHE A 115 5.71 0.76 7.21
C PHE A 115 5.07 0.86 5.84
N LEU A 116 5.78 0.44 4.80
CA LEU A 116 5.26 0.35 3.44
C LEU A 116 5.30 -1.12 3.02
N ALA A 117 4.18 -1.62 2.54
CA ALA A 117 4.08 -2.99 2.04
C ALA A 117 3.13 -3.07 0.84
N GLY A 118 3.05 -4.24 0.23
CA GLY A 118 2.18 -4.53 -0.89
C GLY A 118 2.88 -5.37 -1.94
N ASP A 119 2.33 -5.37 -3.14
CA ASP A 119 2.86 -6.14 -4.26
C ASP A 119 3.49 -5.17 -5.27
N PHE A 120 4.82 -5.09 -5.20
CA PHE A 120 5.61 -4.27 -6.09
C PHE A 120 5.88 -4.93 -7.43
N ASN A 121 5.54 -6.21 -7.62
CA ASN A 121 5.58 -6.89 -8.91
C ASN A 121 6.88 -6.66 -9.73
N TYR A 122 8.03 -6.73 -9.05
CA TYR A 122 9.35 -6.76 -9.69
C TYR A 122 9.90 -8.19 -9.66
N PRO A 123 9.65 -9.01 -10.70
CA PRO A 123 10.17 -10.37 -10.77
C PRO A 123 11.70 -10.43 -10.91
N GLY A 124 12.33 -9.29 -11.21
CA GLY A 124 13.78 -9.15 -11.28
C GLY A 124 14.48 -8.97 -9.93
N ILE A 125 13.73 -8.89 -8.83
CA ILE A 125 14.25 -8.77 -7.46
C ILE A 125 13.97 -10.08 -6.72
N ASP A 126 14.99 -10.65 -6.11
CA ASP A 126 14.82 -11.65 -5.07
C ASP A 126 14.57 -10.93 -3.74
N TRP A 127 13.31 -10.86 -3.34
CA TRP A 127 12.86 -10.19 -2.12
C TRP A 127 13.28 -10.90 -0.83
N ALA A 128 13.71 -12.17 -0.90
CA ALA A 128 14.19 -12.89 0.28
C ALA A 128 15.65 -12.54 0.59
N THR A 129 16.45 -12.30 -0.44
CA THR A 129 17.88 -11.97 -0.32
C THR A 129 18.17 -10.48 -0.51
N ASN A 130 17.18 -9.70 -0.95
CA ASN A 130 17.31 -8.29 -1.33
C ASN A 130 18.35 -8.09 -2.45
N GLU A 131 18.37 -8.97 -3.44
CA GLU A 131 19.29 -8.91 -4.57
C GLU A 131 18.55 -8.76 -5.90
N VAL A 132 19.14 -7.99 -6.83
CA VAL A 132 18.65 -7.92 -8.20
C VAL A 132 19.22 -9.07 -9.03
N LEU A 133 18.33 -9.87 -9.63
CA LEU A 133 18.70 -11.03 -10.44
C LEU A 133 19.60 -10.63 -11.62
N ARG A 134 20.60 -11.47 -11.91
CA ARG A 134 21.62 -11.18 -12.93
C ARG A 134 21.03 -10.90 -14.32
N ASN A 135 19.97 -11.60 -14.68
CA ASN A 135 19.31 -11.51 -15.99
C ASN A 135 18.06 -10.61 -15.97
N CYS A 136 17.94 -9.71 -14.98
CA CYS A 136 16.81 -8.80 -14.89
C CYS A 136 16.83 -7.79 -16.07
N PRO A 137 15.78 -7.73 -16.92
CA PRO A 137 15.73 -6.79 -18.04
C PRO A 137 15.67 -5.33 -17.57
N ASN A 138 15.05 -5.06 -16.42
CA ASN A 138 14.90 -3.72 -15.83
C ASN A 138 15.81 -3.53 -14.62
N LYS A 139 17.06 -3.98 -14.73
CA LYS A 139 18.02 -4.01 -13.61
C LYS A 139 18.22 -2.64 -12.96
N SER A 140 18.33 -1.58 -13.77
CA SER A 140 18.52 -0.20 -13.27
C SER A 140 17.33 0.29 -12.43
N GLU A 141 16.10 -0.04 -12.81
CA GLU A 141 14.89 0.28 -12.04
C GLU A 141 14.84 -0.53 -10.74
N CYS A 142 15.13 -1.83 -10.80
CA CYS A 142 15.14 -2.71 -9.63
C CYS A 142 16.18 -2.28 -8.59
N LEU A 143 17.34 -1.78 -9.03
CA LEU A 143 18.40 -1.29 -8.14
C LEU A 143 17.97 -0.03 -7.35
N LYS A 144 16.95 0.70 -7.78
CA LYS A 144 16.46 1.88 -7.04
C LYS A 144 15.73 1.54 -5.72
N PHE A 145 15.44 0.27 -5.45
CA PHE A 145 14.87 -0.16 -4.16
C PHE A 145 15.89 -0.23 -3.01
N PHE A 146 17.19 -0.22 -3.33
CA PHE A 146 18.29 -0.43 -2.40
C PHE A 146 19.24 0.78 -2.41
#